data_AF-A0A0N4YKF7-F1
#
_entry.id   AF-A0A0N4YKF7-F1
#
_cell.length_a   1.000
_cell.length_b   1.000
_cell.length_c   1.000
_cell.angle_alpha   90.00
_cell.angle_beta   90.00
_cell.angle_gamma   90.00
#
_symmetry.space_group_name_H-M   'P 1'
#
loop_
_entity.id
_entity.type
_entity.pdbx_description
1 polymer ?
#
loop_
_entity_poly.entity_id
_entity_poly.type
_entity_poly.pdbx_seq_one_letter_code
_entity_poly.pdbx_strand_id
1 'polypeptide(L)'
;MVAPSPKRGAIIMLHHAGMAVVKISKRLNVNRSVVWRTIKRFEELGTMADRPRSRHPVTARTDSNRRNMRAAIRRNPRVSIRKLAKTANIATMSAWRLFKLNLRSYRCQKAHTLTPKMMQIRVERCKRLLRRFSAARHLNIVFSDEKLFTIEQSLNRQNNRIIGSSILGSITPGRTKLRNLQLDLHLQPTAE
;
A
#
# COMPACT_ATOMS: atom_id res chain seq x y z
N MET A 1 24.07 8.98 2.02
CA MET A 1 24.54 9.72 3.22
C MET A 1 26.01 9.99 2.99
N VAL A 2 26.48 11.22 3.22
CA VAL A 2 27.92 11.53 3.09
C VAL A 2 28.61 11.05 4.36
N ALA A 3 29.70 10.30 4.22
CA ALA A 3 30.46 9.84 5.38
C ALA A 3 31.02 11.04 6.17
N PRO A 4 31.06 10.97 7.51
CA PRO A 4 31.70 12.00 8.30
C PRO A 4 33.17 12.14 7.88
N SER A 5 33.71 13.37 7.96
CA SER A 5 35.10 13.62 7.60
C SER A 5 36.03 12.68 8.40
N PRO A 6 36.99 12.00 7.74
CA PRO A 6 37.87 11.04 8.41
C PRO A 6 38.72 11.69 9.51
N LYS A 7 38.98 13.01 9.41
CA LYS A 7 39.76 13.77 10.39
C LYS A 7 38.94 14.22 11.61
N ARG A 8 37.62 13.97 11.66
CA ARG A 8 36.73 14.41 12.74
C ARG A 8 37.08 13.78 14.08
N GLY A 9 37.28 12.47 14.11
CA GLY A 9 37.68 11.74 15.32
C GLY A 9 39.02 12.25 15.86
N ALA A 10 39.99 12.46 14.96
CA ALA A 10 41.29 13.02 15.33
C ALA A 10 41.18 14.43 15.93
N ILE A 11 40.34 15.32 15.38
CA ILE A 11 40.11 16.65 15.95
C ILE A 11 39.61 16.56 17.40
N ILE A 12 38.68 15.63 17.66
CA ILE A 12 38.02 15.55 18.97
C ILE A 12 38.92 14.86 20.00
N MET A 13 39.69 13.83 19.61
CA MET A 13 40.73 13.27 20.48
C MET A 13 41.76 14.32 20.89
N LEU A 14 42.24 15.13 19.94
CA LEU A 14 43.22 16.18 20.22
C LEU A 14 42.62 17.33 21.05
N HIS A 15 41.33 17.59 20.93
CA HIS A 15 40.60 18.53 21.78
C HIS A 15 40.51 18.03 23.23
N HIS A 16 40.14 16.76 23.43
CA HIS A 16 40.13 16.14 24.76
C HIS A 16 41.51 16.07 25.41
N ALA A 17 42.57 15.96 24.61
CA ALA A 17 43.95 16.07 25.08
C ALA A 17 44.39 17.51 25.44
N GLY A 18 43.46 18.48 25.44
CA GLY A 18 43.70 19.86 25.86
C GLY A 18 44.46 20.72 24.85
N MET A 19 44.59 20.29 23.59
CA MET A 19 45.33 21.07 22.60
C MET A 19 44.52 22.26 22.07
N ALA A 20 45.19 23.41 21.95
CA ALA A 20 44.61 24.60 21.35
C ALA A 20 44.20 24.38 19.88
N VAL A 21 43.05 24.94 19.48
CA VAL A 21 42.47 24.83 18.13
C VAL A 21 43.46 25.16 17.00
N VAL A 22 44.33 26.17 17.21
CA VAL A 22 45.36 26.56 16.23
C VAL A 22 46.41 25.45 16.03
N LYS A 23 46.83 24.79 17.12
CA LYS A 23 47.77 23.66 17.06
C LYS A 23 47.14 22.46 16.36
N ILE A 24 45.87 22.17 16.64
CA ILE A 24 45.10 21.10 15.97
C ILE A 24 44.99 21.36 14.46
N SER A 25 44.66 22.60 14.07
CA SER A 25 44.54 23.02 12.67
C SER A 25 45.85 22.80 11.90
N LYS A 26 46.98 23.23 12.47
CA LYS A 26 48.31 23.07 11.86
C LYS A 26 48.71 21.59 11.77
N ARG A 27 48.50 20.80 12.83
CA ARG A 27 48.88 19.39 12.92
C ARG A 27 48.10 18.49 11.96
N LEU A 28 46.80 18.72 11.80
CA LEU A 28 45.94 17.92 10.92
C LEU A 28 45.86 18.46 9.49
N ASN A 29 46.50 19.61 9.21
CA ASN A 29 46.36 20.38 7.97
C ASN A 29 44.88 20.56 7.58
N VAL A 30 44.11 21.16 8.49
CA VAL A 30 42.67 21.44 8.34
C VAL A 30 42.41 22.89 8.70
N ASN A 31 41.55 23.57 7.94
CA ASN A 31 41.21 24.96 8.20
C ASN A 31 40.67 25.14 9.63
N ARG A 32 41.16 26.17 10.34
CA ARG A 32 40.75 26.51 11.72
C ARG A 32 39.24 26.56 11.91
N SER A 33 38.50 27.07 10.93
CA SER A 33 37.04 27.15 10.97
C SER A 33 36.36 25.78 11.02
N VAL A 34 36.94 24.77 10.37
CA VAL A 34 36.42 23.40 10.39
C VAL A 34 36.67 22.75 11.75
N VAL A 35 37.86 22.97 12.34
CA VAL A 35 38.19 22.50 13.70
C VAL A 35 37.21 23.09 14.71
N TRP A 36 37.00 24.41 14.67
CA TRP A 36 36.06 25.09 15.57
C TRP A 36 34.61 24.61 15.40
N ARG A 37 34.11 24.53 14.16
CA ARG A 37 32.74 24.03 13.88
C ARG A 37 32.56 22.57 14.31
N THR A 38 33.63 21.78 14.31
CA THR A 38 33.61 20.37 14.72
C THR A 38 33.54 20.25 16.24
N ILE A 39 34.37 21.01 16.96
CA ILE A 39 34.37 21.06 18.43
C ILE A 39 33.02 21.59 18.93
N LYS A 40 32.57 22.74 18.42
CA LYS A 40 31.27 23.32 18.79
C LYS A 40 30.11 22.35 18.57
N ARG A 41 30.12 21.60 17.46
CA ARG A 41 29.10 20.59 17.21
C ARG A 41 29.17 19.43 18.20
N PHE A 42 30.38 18.98 18.54
CA PHE A 42 30.59 17.90 19.50
C PHE A 42 30.13 18.31 20.90
N GLU A 43 30.42 19.54 21.34
CA GLU A 43 29.93 20.10 22.60
C GLU A 43 28.40 20.20 22.65
N GLU A 44 27.75 20.58 21.53
CA GLU A 44 26.29 20.69 21.46
C GLU A 44 25.55 19.34 21.36
N LEU A 45 26.09 18.35 20.63
CA LEU A 45 25.41 17.08 20.35
C LEU A 45 25.91 15.91 21.19
N GLY A 46 27.09 16.02 21.81
CA GLY A 46 27.79 14.91 22.50
C GLY A 46 28.20 13.75 21.59
N THR A 47 27.99 13.86 20.28
CA THR A 47 28.20 12.77 19.32
C THR A 47 29.07 13.20 18.14
N MET A 48 29.79 12.23 17.56
CA MET A 48 30.62 12.42 16.37
C MET A 48 29.78 12.55 15.07
N ALA A 49 28.47 12.32 15.17
CA ALA A 49 27.54 12.30 14.05
C ALA A 49 27.33 13.70 13.44
N ASP A 50 26.83 13.73 12.20
CA ASP A 50 26.33 14.97 11.62
C ASP A 50 24.99 15.36 12.27
N ARG A 51 24.72 16.67 12.36
CA ARG A 51 23.41 17.17 12.78
C ARG A 51 22.35 16.59 11.84
N PRO A 52 21.19 16.15 12.39
CA PRO A 52 20.07 15.77 11.54
C PRO A 52 19.72 16.98 10.68
N ARG A 53 19.75 16.78 9.36
CA ARG A 53 19.39 17.85 8.43
C ARG A 53 17.88 18.03 8.48
N SER A 54 17.43 19.29 8.57
CA SER A 54 16.03 19.62 8.29
C SER A 54 15.70 19.13 6.88
N ARG A 55 14.57 18.44 6.76
CA ARG A 55 14.05 18.00 5.47
C ARG A 55 13.04 19.02 4.99
N HIS A 56 12.87 19.12 3.67
CA HIS A 56 11.76 19.88 3.12
C HIS A 56 10.42 19.34 3.64
N PRO A 57 9.47 20.23 4.00
CA PRO A 57 8.18 19.82 4.53
C PRO A 57 7.42 19.00 3.47
N VAL A 58 6.88 17.86 3.91
CA VAL A 58 6.11 16.98 3.04
C VAL A 58 4.63 17.32 3.20
N THR A 59 4.08 18.11 2.28
CA THR A 59 2.69 18.61 2.36
C THR A 59 1.66 17.57 1.91
N ALA A 60 1.95 16.83 0.85
CA ALA A 60 0.98 15.91 0.27
C ALA A 60 0.93 14.56 0.99
N ARG A 61 2.08 14.03 1.45
CA ARG A 61 2.20 12.68 2.02
C ARG A 61 2.04 12.63 3.55
N THR A 62 1.35 13.60 4.14
CA THR A 62 1.09 13.66 5.58
C THR A 62 0.25 12.46 6.04
N ASP A 63 0.37 12.13 7.32
CA ASP A 63 -0.40 11.02 7.89
C ASP A 63 -1.90 11.33 7.92
N SER A 64 -2.28 12.60 8.12
CA SER A 64 -3.66 13.07 8.01
C SER A 64 -4.25 12.76 6.62
N ASN A 65 -3.55 13.13 5.55
CA ASN A 65 -4.00 12.85 4.17
C ASN A 65 -4.11 11.35 3.91
N ARG A 66 -3.20 10.54 4.47
CA ARG A 66 -3.26 9.08 4.39
C ARG A 66 -4.52 8.54 5.07
N ARG A 67 -4.84 8.99 6.29
CA ARG A 67 -6.04 8.58 7.02
C ARG A 67 -7.31 8.97 6.28
N ASN A 68 -7.39 10.22 5.80
CA ASN A 68 -8.53 10.74 5.05
C ASN A 68 -8.79 9.95 3.77
N MET A 69 -7.74 9.67 2.98
CA MET A 69 -7.87 8.86 1.77
C MET A 69 -8.31 7.42 2.08
N ARG A 70 -7.77 6.80 3.13
CA ARG A 70 -8.21 5.46 3.57
C ARG A 70 -9.70 5.45 3.97
N ALA A 71 -10.14 6.47 4.71
CA ALA A 71 -11.54 6.61 5.09
C ALA A 71 -12.45 6.80 3.87
N ALA A 72 -12.04 7.62 2.90
CA ALA A 72 -12.80 7.85 1.68
C ALA A 72 -12.93 6.57 0.83
N ILE A 73 -11.84 5.79 0.71
CA ILE A 73 -11.84 4.49 0.01
C ILE A 73 -12.74 3.49 0.74
N ARG A 74 -12.72 3.46 2.07
CA ARG A 74 -13.58 2.59 2.87
C ARG A 74 -15.06 2.91 2.65
N ARG A 75 -15.43 4.20 2.57
CA ARG A 75 -16.80 4.64 2.29
C ARG A 75 -17.25 4.24 0.88
N ASN A 76 -16.40 4.45 -0.12
CA ASN A 76 -16.71 4.05 -1.49
C ASN A 76 -15.45 3.59 -2.24
N PRO A 77 -15.27 2.27 -2.41
CA PRO A 77 -14.08 1.71 -3.05
C PRO A 77 -14.09 1.88 -4.58
N ARG A 78 -15.20 2.28 -5.19
CA ARG A 78 -15.32 2.50 -6.65
C ARG A 78 -14.85 3.89 -7.11
N VAL A 79 -14.47 4.77 -6.18
CA VAL A 79 -14.10 6.15 -6.51
C VAL A 79 -12.74 6.18 -7.20
N SER A 80 -12.61 7.02 -8.25
CA SER A 80 -11.34 7.22 -8.92
C SER A 80 -10.36 8.04 -8.07
N ILE A 81 -9.07 7.74 -8.18
CA ILE A 81 -8.02 8.45 -7.45
C ILE A 81 -8.01 9.94 -7.78
N ARG A 82 -8.35 10.31 -9.03
CA ARG A 82 -8.48 11.72 -9.42
C ARG A 82 -9.57 12.44 -8.62
N LYS A 83 -10.72 11.81 -8.41
CA LYS A 83 -11.80 12.38 -7.58
C LYS A 83 -11.37 12.52 -6.12
N LEU A 84 -10.70 11.48 -5.57
CA LEU A 84 -10.15 11.52 -4.21
C LEU A 84 -9.11 12.64 -4.04
N ALA A 85 -8.23 12.81 -5.02
CA ALA A 85 -7.22 13.86 -5.02
C ALA A 85 -7.87 15.26 -5.03
N LYS A 86 -8.91 15.45 -5.85
CA LYS A 86 -9.69 16.69 -5.89
C LYS A 86 -10.37 16.98 -4.55
N THR A 87 -10.99 15.99 -3.92
CA THR A 87 -11.62 16.19 -2.59
C THR A 87 -10.62 16.47 -1.48
N ALA A 88 -9.40 15.93 -1.59
CA ALA A 88 -8.35 16.15 -0.61
C ALA A 88 -7.49 17.40 -0.92
N ASN A 89 -7.75 18.12 -2.01
CA ASN A 89 -6.94 19.25 -2.49
C ASN A 89 -5.45 18.90 -2.67
N ILE A 90 -5.16 17.71 -3.22
CA ILE A 90 -3.80 17.23 -3.46
C ILE A 90 -3.62 16.94 -4.96
N ALA A 91 -2.40 17.12 -5.46
CA ALA A 91 -2.05 16.69 -6.81
C ALA A 91 -2.32 15.19 -7.02
N THR A 92 -2.92 14.84 -8.16
CA THR A 92 -3.31 13.46 -8.49
C THR A 92 -2.14 12.48 -8.37
N MET A 93 -0.93 12.87 -8.79
CA MET A 93 0.28 12.04 -8.66
C MET A 93 0.68 11.76 -7.22
N SER A 94 0.54 12.75 -6.33
CA SER A 94 0.81 12.57 -4.90
C SER A 94 -0.21 11.64 -4.25
N ALA A 95 -1.49 11.73 -4.64
CA ALA A 95 -2.52 10.77 -4.24
C ALA A 95 -2.20 9.35 -4.72
N TRP A 96 -1.74 9.18 -5.97
CA TRP A 96 -1.26 7.90 -6.47
C TRP A 96 -0.07 7.34 -5.67
N ARG A 97 0.90 8.18 -5.29
CA ARG A 97 2.05 7.78 -4.44
C ARG A 97 1.64 7.39 -3.02
N LEU A 98 0.55 7.95 -2.51
CA LEU A 98 -0.06 7.53 -1.24
C LEU A 98 -0.79 6.19 -1.38
N PHE A 99 -1.53 6.02 -2.48
CA PHE A 99 -2.28 4.82 -2.81
C PHE A 99 -1.39 3.58 -3.02
N LYS A 100 -0.33 3.71 -3.84
CA LYS A 100 0.50 2.58 -4.31
C LYS A 100 1.24 1.84 -3.19
N LEU A 101 1.33 2.43 -2.01
CA LEU A 101 2.01 1.82 -0.86
C LEU A 101 1.26 0.62 -0.28
N ASN A 102 -0.08 0.56 -0.38
CA ASN A 102 -0.86 -0.47 0.34
C ASN A 102 -2.12 -0.97 -0.40
N LEU A 103 -2.49 -0.35 -1.52
CA LEU A 103 -3.76 -0.64 -2.19
C LEU A 103 -3.54 -0.88 -3.68
N ARG A 104 -4.40 -1.72 -4.26
CA ARG A 104 -4.44 -2.03 -5.68
C ARG A 104 -5.82 -1.77 -6.24
N SER A 105 -5.88 -1.59 -7.55
CA SER A 105 -7.14 -1.49 -8.28
C SER A 105 -7.46 -2.84 -8.88
N TYR A 106 -8.58 -3.45 -8.48
CA TYR A 106 -9.05 -4.74 -8.95
C TYR A 106 -10.23 -4.58 -9.89
N ARG A 107 -10.30 -5.40 -10.94
CA ARG A 107 -11.47 -5.46 -11.82
C ARG A 107 -12.62 -6.13 -11.09
N CYS A 108 -13.82 -5.56 -11.17
CA CYS A 108 -14.98 -6.19 -10.59
C CYS A 108 -15.31 -7.49 -11.34
N GLN A 109 -15.42 -8.58 -10.60
CA GLN A 109 -15.79 -9.89 -11.13
C GLN A 109 -17.19 -10.25 -10.65
N LYS A 110 -18.01 -10.79 -11.55
CA LYS A 110 -19.27 -11.43 -11.17
C LYS A 110 -18.94 -12.88 -10.84
N ALA A 111 -19.11 -13.28 -9.59
CA ALA A 111 -19.00 -14.69 -9.20
C ALA A 111 -20.20 -15.08 -8.34
N HIS A 112 -20.69 -16.30 -8.50
CA HIS A 112 -21.70 -16.83 -7.59
C HIS A 112 -21.05 -17.16 -6.24
N THR A 113 -21.66 -16.68 -5.16
CA THR A 113 -21.26 -17.08 -3.80
C THR A 113 -21.53 -18.58 -3.63
N LEU A 114 -20.50 -19.34 -3.29
CA LEU A 114 -20.62 -20.77 -3.04
C LEU A 114 -20.79 -21.02 -1.56
N THR A 115 -21.91 -21.61 -1.17
CA THR A 115 -22.08 -22.14 0.18
C THR A 115 -21.37 -23.50 0.28
N PRO A 116 -20.95 -23.93 1.48
CA PRO A 116 -20.33 -25.25 1.67
C PRO A 116 -21.19 -26.39 1.11
N LYS A 117 -22.52 -26.30 1.30
CA LYS A 117 -23.49 -27.25 0.73
C LYS A 117 -23.47 -27.24 -0.81
N MET A 118 -23.45 -26.07 -1.46
CA MET A 118 -23.33 -25.98 -2.91
C MET A 118 -22.02 -26.55 -3.43
N MET A 119 -20.91 -26.38 -2.69
CA MET A 119 -19.62 -26.97 -3.05
C MET A 119 -19.68 -28.50 -3.02
N GLN A 120 -20.25 -29.08 -1.97
CA GLN A 120 -20.43 -30.53 -1.88
C GLN A 120 -21.29 -31.08 -3.03
N ILE A 121 -22.44 -30.46 -3.28
CA ILE A 121 -23.34 -30.85 -4.39
C ILE A 121 -22.62 -30.75 -5.74
N ARG A 122 -21.82 -29.70 -5.96
CA ARG A 122 -21.04 -29.56 -7.20
C ARG A 122 -20.03 -30.68 -7.35
N VAL A 123 -19.26 -31.00 -6.31
CA VAL A 123 -18.28 -32.09 -6.34
C VAL A 123 -18.94 -33.42 -6.64
N GLU A 124 -20.06 -33.73 -5.98
CA GLU A 124 -20.81 -34.96 -6.22
C GLU A 124 -21.32 -35.06 -7.66
N ARG A 125 -21.94 -33.98 -8.17
CA ARG A 125 -22.43 -33.91 -9.54
C ARG A 125 -21.30 -34.05 -10.55
N CYS A 126 -20.16 -33.39 -10.34
CA CYS A 126 -18.98 -33.51 -11.20
C CYS A 126 -18.45 -34.96 -11.23
N LYS A 127 -18.33 -35.63 -10.08
CA LYS A 127 -17.92 -37.05 -10.03
C LYS A 127 -18.90 -37.96 -10.78
N ARG A 128 -20.20 -37.70 -10.70
CA ARG A 128 -21.22 -38.45 -11.45
C ARG A 128 -21.13 -38.17 -12.95
N LEU A 129 -20.88 -36.92 -13.33
CA LEU A 129 -20.73 -36.52 -14.72
C LEU A 129 -19.48 -37.16 -15.34
N LEU A 130 -18.33 -37.12 -14.66
CA LEU A 130 -17.10 -37.79 -15.10
C LEU A 130 -17.31 -39.30 -15.37
N ARG A 131 -18.03 -40.00 -14.48
CA ARG A 131 -18.39 -41.42 -14.71
C ARG A 131 -19.28 -41.62 -15.93
N ARG A 132 -20.23 -40.72 -16.19
CA ARG A 132 -21.07 -40.80 -17.42
C ARG A 132 -20.24 -40.59 -18.69
N PHE A 133 -19.16 -39.83 -18.61
CA PHE A 133 -18.29 -39.52 -19.74
C PHE A 133 -17.22 -40.60 -20.00
N SER A 134 -17.02 -41.58 -19.11
CA SER A 134 -15.89 -42.54 -19.14
C SER A 134 -15.93 -43.60 -20.26
N ALA A 135 -16.69 -43.38 -21.33
CA ALA A 135 -16.78 -44.28 -22.50
C ALA A 135 -17.10 -43.52 -23.79
N ALA A 136 -16.56 -42.31 -23.97
CA ALA A 136 -16.83 -41.42 -25.10
C ALA A 136 -18.32 -41.04 -25.32
N ARG A 137 -19.20 -41.30 -24.33
CA ARG A 137 -20.64 -40.99 -24.37
C ARG A 137 -20.99 -39.50 -24.30
N HIS A 138 -20.00 -38.61 -24.42
CA HIS A 138 -20.21 -37.17 -24.44
C HIS A 138 -20.94 -36.70 -25.70
N LEU A 139 -20.80 -37.44 -26.81
CA LEU A 139 -21.48 -37.17 -28.07
C LEU A 139 -22.99 -37.41 -28.01
N ASN A 140 -23.47 -38.15 -27.01
CA ASN A 140 -24.89 -38.45 -26.83
C ASN A 140 -25.60 -37.44 -25.91
N ILE A 141 -24.91 -36.37 -25.50
CA ILE A 141 -25.43 -35.37 -24.56
C ILE A 141 -25.63 -34.06 -25.30
N VAL A 142 -26.88 -33.65 -25.46
CA VAL A 142 -27.25 -32.33 -25.95
C VAL A 142 -27.40 -31.39 -24.76
N PHE A 143 -26.67 -30.28 -24.77
CA PHE A 143 -26.83 -29.20 -23.80
C PHE A 143 -27.65 -28.08 -24.43
N SER A 144 -28.73 -27.69 -23.77
CA SER A 144 -29.48 -26.48 -24.07
C SER A 144 -29.44 -25.54 -22.86
N ASP A 145 -29.41 -24.23 -23.12
CA ASP A 145 -29.54 -23.20 -22.10
C ASP A 145 -30.25 -21.99 -22.71
N GLU A 146 -30.99 -21.28 -21.88
CA GLU A 146 -31.71 -20.08 -22.27
C GLU A 146 -30.93 -18.85 -21.83
N LYS A 147 -30.78 -17.89 -22.75
CA LYS A 147 -30.09 -16.63 -22.46
C LYS A 147 -31.03 -15.46 -22.62
N LEU A 148 -31.19 -14.71 -21.52
CA LEU A 148 -31.89 -13.43 -21.54
C LEU A 148 -30.98 -12.34 -22.12
N PHE A 149 -31.45 -11.67 -23.17
CA PHE A 149 -30.82 -10.47 -23.73
C PHE A 149 -31.50 -9.23 -23.15
N THR A 150 -30.81 -8.53 -22.26
CA THR A 150 -31.32 -7.33 -21.58
C THR A 150 -30.72 -6.07 -22.20
N ILE A 151 -31.53 -5.03 -22.39
CA ILE A 151 -31.09 -3.71 -22.90
C ILE A 151 -30.32 -2.93 -21.81
N GLU A 152 -30.51 -3.27 -20.53
CA GLU A 152 -29.85 -2.60 -19.42
C GLU A 152 -28.32 -2.68 -19.46
N GLN A 153 -27.64 -1.62 -18.98
CA GLN A 153 -26.19 -1.57 -18.92
C GLN A 153 -25.62 -2.68 -18.03
N SER A 154 -24.92 -3.62 -18.67
CA SER A 154 -24.15 -4.61 -17.95
C SER A 154 -22.92 -3.99 -17.29
N LEU A 155 -22.47 -4.63 -16.20
CA LEU A 155 -21.26 -4.23 -15.49
C LEU A 155 -20.05 -4.35 -16.44
N ASN A 156 -19.56 -3.23 -16.97
CA ASN A 156 -18.39 -3.16 -17.84
C ASN A 156 -17.13 -3.64 -17.08
N ARG A 157 -16.66 -4.86 -17.38
CA ARG A 157 -15.54 -5.52 -16.69
C ARG A 157 -14.20 -4.79 -16.84
N GLN A 158 -14.04 -3.96 -17.86
CA GLN A 158 -12.81 -3.22 -18.11
C GLN A 158 -12.75 -1.95 -17.24
N ASN A 159 -13.87 -1.22 -17.17
CA ASN A 159 -13.95 0.10 -16.54
C ASN A 159 -14.39 0.03 -15.08
N ASN A 160 -15.18 -0.97 -14.69
CA ASN A 160 -15.64 -1.11 -13.31
C ASN A 160 -14.56 -1.77 -12.46
N ARG A 161 -13.95 -0.94 -11.61
CA ARG A 161 -12.86 -1.34 -10.73
C ARG A 161 -13.15 -0.87 -9.32
N ILE A 162 -12.63 -1.62 -8.36
CA ILE A 162 -12.60 -1.21 -6.96
C ILE A 162 -11.17 -1.07 -6.48
N ILE A 163 -10.99 -0.21 -5.50
CA ILE A 163 -9.76 -0.05 -4.76
C ILE A 163 -9.87 -0.89 -3.48
N GLY A 164 -8.88 -1.75 -3.26
CA GLY A 164 -8.82 -2.58 -2.06
C GLY A 164 -7.43 -3.11 -1.78
N SER A 165 -7.24 -3.70 -0.60
CA SER A 165 -6.05 -4.46 -0.25
C SER A 165 -6.08 -5.85 -0.89
N SER A 166 -7.24 -6.52 -0.84
CA SER A 166 -7.46 -7.86 -1.37
C SER A 166 -8.45 -7.89 -2.54
N ILE A 167 -8.38 -8.97 -3.33
CA ILE A 167 -9.29 -9.19 -4.46
C ILE A 167 -10.72 -9.51 -4.02
N LEU A 168 -10.93 -10.00 -2.78
CA LEU A 168 -12.23 -10.44 -2.27
C LEU A 168 -13.29 -9.34 -2.35
N GLY A 169 -12.92 -8.09 -2.06
CA GLY A 169 -13.84 -6.96 -2.17
C GLY A 169 -14.28 -6.65 -3.62
N SER A 170 -13.59 -7.19 -4.62
CA SER A 170 -13.90 -6.98 -6.06
C SER A 170 -14.89 -8.00 -6.61
N ILE A 171 -15.10 -9.08 -5.88
CA ILE A 171 -16.02 -10.13 -6.26
C ILE A 171 -17.42 -9.69 -5.86
N THR A 172 -18.26 -9.40 -6.85
CA THR A 172 -19.66 -9.07 -6.61
C THR A 172 -20.50 -10.35 -6.73
N PRO A 173 -21.36 -10.67 -5.76
CA PRO A 173 -22.25 -11.82 -5.86
C PRO A 173 -23.11 -11.76 -7.12
N GLY A 174 -22.98 -12.76 -7.98
CA GLY A 174 -23.84 -12.94 -9.14
C GLY A 174 -25.24 -13.39 -8.69
N ARG A 175 -26.26 -12.58 -8.99
CA ARG A 175 -27.69 -12.86 -8.71
C ARG A 175 -28.02 -13.14 -7.24
N THR A 176 -27.50 -12.36 -6.30
CA THR A 176 -28.12 -12.25 -4.97
C THR A 176 -28.66 -10.84 -4.82
N LYS A 177 -30.00 -10.68 -4.85
CA LYS A 177 -30.66 -9.50 -4.27
C LYS A 177 -30.43 -9.56 -2.75
N LEU A 178 -29.21 -9.35 -2.28
CA LEU A 178 -28.96 -9.02 -0.88
C LEU A 178 -29.03 -7.51 -0.78
N ARG A 179 -30.27 -7.02 -0.72
CA ARG A 179 -30.55 -5.81 0.05
C ARG A 179 -30.17 -6.18 1.48
N ASN A 180 -29.20 -5.46 2.04
CA ASN A 180 -28.86 -5.47 3.46
C ASN A 180 -28.34 -6.81 4.02
N LEU A 181 -27.05 -7.08 3.86
CA LEU A 181 -26.31 -7.77 4.91
C LEU A 181 -25.01 -6.98 5.16
N GLN A 182 -25.00 -6.36 6.33
CA GLN A 182 -23.89 -5.77 7.05
C GLN A 182 -22.54 -6.36 6.64
N LEU A 183 -21.63 -5.50 6.18
CA LEU A 183 -20.21 -5.77 6.14
C LEU A 183 -19.66 -5.75 7.57
N ASP A 184 -19.94 -6.78 8.36
CA ASP A 184 -19.24 -7.03 9.62
C ASP A 184 -17.90 -7.71 9.32
N LEU A 185 -16.94 -6.91 8.86
CA LEU A 185 -15.53 -7.23 8.97
C LEU A 185 -15.06 -6.71 10.33
N HIS A 186 -15.31 -7.53 11.36
CA HIS A 186 -14.55 -7.50 12.60
C HIS A 186 -13.08 -7.76 12.27
N LEU A 187 -12.31 -6.67 12.17
CA LEU A 187 -10.87 -6.67 12.40
C LEU A 187 -10.66 -5.88 13.70
N GLN A 188 -10.93 -6.52 14.83
CA GLN A 188 -10.31 -6.09 16.07
C GLN A 188 -8.83 -6.51 16.02
N PRO A 189 -7.88 -5.62 16.32
CA PRO A 189 -6.51 -6.03 16.53
C PRO A 189 -6.45 -6.79 17.86
N THR A 190 -6.03 -8.04 17.81
CA THR A 190 -5.54 -8.76 19.00
C THR A 190 -4.33 -8.00 19.51
N ALA A 191 -4.48 -7.44 20.70
CA ALA A 191 -3.36 -6.96 21.51
C ALA A 191 -2.70 -8.18 22.16
N GLU A 192 -1.42 -8.36 21.86
CA GLU A 192 -0.41 -8.98 22.73
C GLU A 192 0.82 -8.08 22.66
#